data_AF-A0A183HHY1-F1
#
_entry.id   AF-A0A183HHY1-F1
#
_cell.length_a   1.000
_cell.length_b   1.000
_cell.length_c   1.000
_cell.angle_alpha   90.00
_cell.angle_beta   90.00
_cell.angle_gamma   90.00
#
_symmetry.space_group_name_H-M   'P 1'
#
loop_
_entity.id
_entity.type
_entity.pdbx_description
1 polymer ?
#
loop_
_entity_poly.entity_id
_entity_poly.type
_entity_poly.pdbx_seq_one_letter_code
_entity_poly.pdbx_strand_id
1 'polypeptide(L)'
;LYGNVCFKCGKVCSGEVFQALNKSWCVDCFGCSLCDKRMDHKTKFYEFDMKPTCKRCYDRFPTELKKRISDSLKERDLENERNKMILQRRSTSPIQQQANTSRR
;
A
#
# COMPACT_ATOMS: atom_id res chain seq x y z
N LEU A 1 0.34 -19.97 18.23
CA LEU A 1 0.20 -20.02 16.75
C LEU A 1 -0.26 -18.63 16.29
N TYR A 2 0.64 -17.82 15.73
CA TYR A 2 0.30 -16.44 15.30
C TYR A 2 -0.01 -16.46 13.80
N GLY A 3 -1.29 -16.40 13.45
CA GLY A 3 -1.74 -16.29 12.06
C GLY A 3 -2.43 -14.96 11.84
N ASN A 4 -2.21 -14.34 10.68
CA ASN A 4 -2.96 -13.15 10.28
C ASN A 4 -4.42 -13.53 10.01
N VAL A 5 -5.37 -12.90 10.70
CA VAL A 5 -6.80 -13.13 10.48
C VAL A 5 -7.31 -12.14 9.45
N CYS A 6 -8.00 -12.64 8.42
CA CYS A 6 -8.61 -11.80 7.42
C CYS A 6 -9.79 -11.02 8.00
N PHE A 7 -9.74 -9.69 7.87
CA PHE A 7 -10.81 -8.81 8.36
C PHE A 7 -12.15 -9.00 7.65
N LYS A 8 -12.18 -9.47 6.39
CA LYS A 8 -13.42 -9.71 5.64
C LYS A 8 -14.09 -11.04 5.98
N CYS A 9 -13.33 -12.14 5.98
CA CYS A 9 -13.89 -13.49 6.15
C CYS A 9 -13.72 -14.07 7.56
N GLY A 10 -12.95 -13.42 8.44
CA GLY A 10 -12.71 -13.86 9.82
C GLY A 10 -11.84 -15.12 9.95
N LYS A 11 -11.33 -15.67 8.83
CA LYS A 11 -10.50 -16.87 8.81
C LYS A 11 -9.01 -16.49 8.85
N VAL A 12 -8.18 -17.41 9.32
CA VAL A 12 -6.72 -17.26 9.24
C VAL A 12 -6.31 -17.32 7.77
N CYS A 13 -5.52 -16.33 7.33
CA CYS A 13 -4.93 -16.33 6.00
C CYS A 13 -3.95 -17.50 5.87
N SER A 14 -4.24 -18.45 4.98
CA SER A 14 -3.44 -19.68 4.81
C SER A 14 -2.22 -19.52 3.90
N GLY A 15 -2.04 -18.35 3.28
CA GLY A 15 -0.97 -18.07 2.33
C GLY A 15 -0.56 -16.60 2.35
N GLU A 16 -0.45 -15.98 1.17
CA GLU A 16 -0.14 -14.55 1.06
C GLU A 16 -1.17 -13.69 1.79
N VAL A 17 -0.67 -12.72 2.55
CA VAL A 17 -1.48 -11.79 3.34
C VAL A 17 -1.37 -10.42 2.71
N PHE A 18 -2.51 -9.86 2.38
CA PHE A 18 -2.60 -8.48 1.96
C PHE A 18 -2.73 -7.58 3.19
N GLN A 19 -1.67 -6.85 3.53
CA GLN A 19 -1.69 -5.88 4.61
C GLN A 19 -2.07 -4.50 4.08
N ALA A 20 -3.21 -3.99 4.53
CA ALA A 20 -3.67 -2.64 4.21
C ALA A 20 -4.64 -2.12 5.27
N LEU A 21 -4.66 -0.80 5.44
CA LEU A 21 -5.51 -0.11 6.42
C LEU A 21 -5.23 -0.58 7.86
N ASN A 22 -3.96 -0.89 8.16
CA ASN A 22 -3.52 -1.53 9.42
C ASN A 22 -4.26 -2.84 9.75
N LYS A 23 -4.74 -3.55 8.72
CA LYS A 23 -5.48 -4.81 8.84
C LYS A 23 -4.90 -5.85 7.87
N SER A 24 -5.16 -7.12 8.18
CA SER A 24 -4.79 -8.25 7.35
C SER A 24 -5.99 -8.75 6.55
N TRP A 25 -5.75 -9.07 5.28
CA TRP A 25 -6.77 -9.56 4.37
C TRP A 25 -6.22 -10.76 3.58
N CYS A 26 -7.07 -11.70 3.19
CA CYS A 26 -6.70 -12.67 2.17
C CYS A 26 -6.63 -11.95 0.81
N VAL A 27 -5.71 -12.36 -0.05
CA VAL A 27 -5.60 -11.83 -1.43
C VAL A 27 -6.96 -11.91 -2.16
N ASP A 28 -7.67 -13.03 -2.02
CA ASP A 28 -9.00 -13.22 -2.65
C ASP A 28 -10.11 -12.37 -2.01
N CYS A 29 -9.93 -11.98 -0.76
CA CYS A 29 -10.92 -11.20 0.00
C CYS A 29 -10.70 -9.69 -0.12
N PHE A 30 -9.53 -9.26 -0.59
CA PHE A 30 -9.21 -7.85 -0.74
C PHE A 30 -9.89 -7.29 -2.01
N GLY A 31 -10.91 -6.47 -1.79
CA GLY A 31 -11.72 -5.91 -2.87
C GLY A 31 -12.67 -4.84 -2.38
N CYS A 32 -13.26 -4.10 -3.32
CA CYS A 32 -14.08 -2.94 -3.01
C CYS A 32 -15.26 -3.31 -2.10
N SER A 33 -15.48 -2.57 -1.02
CA SER A 33 -16.64 -2.77 -0.13
C SER A 33 -18.00 -2.46 -0.78
N LEU A 34 -18.02 -1.73 -1.90
CA LEU A 34 -19.24 -1.24 -2.56
C LEU A 34 -19.62 -2.03 -3.80
N CYS A 35 -18.65 -2.62 -4.49
CA CYS A 35 -18.87 -3.35 -5.74
C CYS A 35 -18.18 -4.70 -5.79
N ASP A 36 -17.54 -5.11 -4.69
CA ASP A 36 -16.79 -6.37 -4.54
C ASP A 36 -15.72 -6.63 -5.62
N LYS A 37 -15.34 -5.60 -6.38
CA LYS A 37 -14.27 -5.70 -7.36
C LYS A 37 -12.96 -6.02 -6.64
N ARG A 38 -12.36 -7.16 -6.97
CA ARG A 38 -11.04 -7.58 -6.49
C ARG A 38 -9.98 -6.54 -6.81
N MET A 39 -9.05 -6.35 -5.87
CA MET A 39 -7.95 -5.39 -5.99
C MET A 39 -6.64 -6.09 -5.67
N ASP A 40 -5.58 -5.64 -6.34
CA ASP A 40 -4.21 -6.13 -6.13
C ASP A 40 -3.33 -5.05 -5.51
N HIS A 41 -2.11 -5.41 -5.13
CA HIS A 41 -1.12 -4.49 -4.57
C HIS A 41 -0.76 -3.32 -5.50
N LYS A 42 -0.96 -3.52 -6.81
CA LYS A 42 -0.71 -2.51 -7.85
C LYS A 42 -1.93 -1.62 -8.13
N THR A 43 -3.12 -2.03 -7.69
CA THR A 43 -4.35 -1.31 -7.97
C THR A 43 -4.53 -0.18 -6.96
N LYS A 44 -4.76 1.05 -7.44
CA LYS A 44 -5.10 2.18 -6.55
C LYS A 44 -6.46 1.93 -5.88
N PHE A 45 -6.47 1.99 -4.56
CA PHE A 45 -7.66 1.89 -3.73
C PHE A 45 -7.70 3.05 -2.74
N TYR A 46 -8.90 3.35 -2.26
CA TYR A 46 -9.21 4.45 -1.35
C TYR A 46 -9.73 3.86 -0.04
N GLU A 47 -9.33 4.42 1.10
CA GLU A 47 -9.88 4.03 2.39
C GLU A 47 -11.18 4.80 2.66
N PHE A 48 -12.27 4.07 2.88
CA PHE A 48 -13.53 4.67 3.30
C PHE A 48 -14.16 3.79 4.38
N ASP A 49 -14.48 4.38 5.53
CA ASP A 49 -15.09 3.66 6.66
C ASP A 49 -14.29 2.41 7.05
N MET A 50 -12.95 2.55 7.14
CA MET A 50 -12.01 1.46 7.44
C MET A 50 -12.03 0.29 6.41
N LYS A 51 -12.57 0.52 5.22
CA LYS A 51 -12.72 -0.49 4.16
C LYS A 51 -12.14 0.00 2.81
N PRO A 52 -11.59 -0.92 2.00
CA PRO A 52 -11.06 -0.57 0.68
C PRO A 52 -12.19 -0.25 -0.31
N THR A 53 -12.01 0.85 -1.05
CA THR A 53 -12.95 1.36 -2.05
C THR A 53 -12.24 1.59 -3.38
N CYS A 54 -12.85 1.16 -4.49
CA CYS A 54 -12.27 1.35 -5.82
C CYS A 54 -12.45 2.79 -6.31
N LYS A 55 -11.57 3.24 -7.21
CA LYS A 55 -11.68 4.57 -7.84
C LYS A 55 -13.08 4.86 -8.39
N ARG A 56 -13.70 3.89 -9.07
CA ARG A 56 -15.04 4.05 -9.67
C ARG A 56 -16.12 4.34 -8.63
N CYS A 57 -16.08 3.66 -7.49
CA CYS A 57 -17.03 3.89 -6.40
C CYS A 57 -16.69 5.18 -5.65
N TYR A 58 -15.41 5.46 -5.47
CA TYR A 58 -14.93 6.72 -4.90
C TYR A 58 -15.39 7.93 -5.72
N ASP A 59 -15.35 7.85 -7.05
CA ASP A 59 -15.81 8.90 -7.98
C ASP A 59 -17.33 9.15 -7.89
N ARG A 60 -18.11 8.23 -7.28
CA ARG A 60 -19.54 8.42 -7.03
C ARG A 60 -19.83 9.15 -5.71
N PHE A 61 -18.85 9.31 -4.82
CA PHE A 61 -19.08 10.00 -3.55
C PHE A 61 -19.23 11.53 -3.70
N PRO A 62 -19.92 12.19 -2.74
CA PRO A 62 -19.96 13.65 -2.64
C PRO A 62 -18.56 14.26 -2.53
N THR A 63 -18.42 15.50 -2.99
CA THR A 63 -17.13 16.21 -3.10
C THR A 63 -16.44 16.41 -1.75
N GLU A 64 -17.20 16.65 -0.67
CA GLU A 64 -16.64 16.82 0.68
C GLU A 64 -16.04 15.52 1.22
N LEU A 65 -16.69 14.38 0.95
CA LEU A 65 -16.21 13.04 1.33
C LEU A 65 -14.95 12.68 0.55
N LYS A 66 -14.91 12.98 -0.75
CA LYS A 66 -13.73 12.77 -1.60
C LYS A 66 -12.50 13.49 -1.07
N LYS A 67 -12.64 14.77 -0.69
CA LYS A 67 -11.50 15.58 -0.23
C LYS A 67 -10.75 14.91 0.93
N ARG A 68 -11.47 14.51 1.98
CA ARG A 68 -10.89 13.87 3.17
C ARG A 68 -10.14 12.58 2.84
N ILE A 69 -10.73 11.75 1.99
CA ILE A 69 -10.15 10.47 1.59
C ILE A 69 -8.92 10.69 0.68
N SER A 70 -8.95 11.69 -0.21
CA SER A 70 -7.85 12.00 -1.11
C SER A 70 -6.60 12.47 -0.39
N ASP A 71 -6.74 13.21 0.72
CA ASP A 71 -5.61 13.79 1.43
C ASP A 71 -4.72 12.70 2.05
N SER A 72 -5.32 11.66 2.62
CA SER A 72 -4.61 10.48 3.14
C SER A 72 -3.81 9.73 2.06
N LEU A 73 -4.31 9.68 0.82
CA LEU A 73 -3.57 9.04 -0.28
C LEU A 73 -2.38 9.87 -0.76
N LYS A 74 -2.53 11.20 -0.80
CA LYS A 74 -1.43 12.09 -1.19
C LYS A 74 -0.27 12.00 -0.21
N GLU A 75 -0.56 11.93 1.09
CA GLU A 75 0.48 11.76 2.11
C GLU A 75 1.29 10.48 1.91
N ARG A 76 0.60 9.35 1.69
CA ARG A 76 1.26 8.07 1.36
C ARG A 76 2.08 8.14 0.08
N ASP A 77 1.55 8.75 -0.98
CA ASP A 77 2.27 8.87 -2.26
C ASP A 77 3.53 9.74 -2.09
N LEU A 78 3.45 10.86 -1.36
CA LEU A 78 4.60 11.71 -1.02
C LEU A 78 5.64 10.98 -0.15
N GLU A 79 5.19 10.17 0.81
CA GLU A 79 6.10 9.37 1.65
C GLU A 79 6.81 8.29 0.81
N ASN A 80 6.09 7.62 -0.09
CA ASN A 80 6.69 6.67 -1.03
C ASN A 80 7.72 7.34 -1.94
N GLU A 81 7.43 8.54 -2.45
CA GLU A 81 8.39 9.33 -3.23
C GLU A 81 9.61 9.73 -2.40
N ARG A 82 9.41 10.21 -1.17
CA ARG A 82 10.50 10.55 -0.24
C ARG A 82 11.40 9.34 0.05
N ASN A 83 10.79 8.19 0.34
CA ASN A 83 11.51 6.93 0.58
C ASN A 83 12.31 6.50 -0.66
N LYS A 84 11.73 6.65 -1.85
CA LYS A 84 12.42 6.38 -3.12
C LYS A 84 13.64 7.30 -3.31
N MET A 85 13.53 8.59 -3.00
CA MET A 85 14.66 9.53 -3.09
C MET A 85 15.77 9.20 -2.08
N ILE A 86 15.43 8.80 -0.85
CA ILE A 86 16.42 8.40 0.17
C ILE A 86 17.19 7.15 -0.29
N LEU A 87 16.50 6.16 -0.83
CA LEU A 87 17.12 4.94 -1.35
C LEU A 87 18.06 5.25 -2.53
N GLN A 88 17.66 6.14 -3.44
CA GLN A 88 18.50 6.58 -4.56
C GLN A 88 19.80 7.26 -4.08
N ARG A 89 19.75 8.10 -3.03
CA ARG A 89 20.95 8.75 -2.46
C ARG A 89 21.92 7.78 -1.78
N ARG A 90 21.42 6.66 -1.22
CA ARG A 90 22.27 5.60 -0.64
C ARG A 90 23.04 4.84 -1.72
N SER A 91 22.41 4.57 -2.87
CA SER A 91 23.07 3.96 -4.03
C SER A 91 24.13 4.84 -4.70
N THR A 92 24.11 6.16 -4.49
CA THR A 92 25.10 7.11 -5.03
C THR A 92 26.14 7.56 -3.99
N SER A 93 26.24 6.89 -2.84
CA SER A 93 27.23 7.25 -1.80
C SER A 93 28.67 6.92 -2.28
N PRO A 94 29.60 7.89 -2.34
CA PRO A 94 30.98 7.69 -2.80
C PRO A 94 31.91 6.90 -1.85
N ILE A 95 31.38 6.21 -0.84
CA ILE A 95 32.18 5.65 0.28
C ILE A 95 32.66 4.20 0.03
N GLN A 96 32.63 3.72 -1.22
CA GLN A 96 33.29 2.47 -1.62
C GLN A 96 34.28 2.67 -2.79
N GLN A 97 34.97 3.81 -2.85
CA GLN A 97 36.10 3.99 -3.79
C GLN A 97 37.49 3.75 -3.18
N GLN A 98 37.59 3.30 -1.92
CA GLN A 98 38.89 2.91 -1.33
C GLN A 98 39.00 1.39 -1.19
N ALA A 99 39.10 0.68 -2.31
CA ALA A 99 39.61 -0.71 -2.31
C ALA A 99 40.21 -1.17 -3.64
N ASN A 100 40.53 -0.28 -4.60
CA ASN A 100 41.18 -0.67 -5.85
C ASN A 100 42.35 0.25 -6.27
N THR A 101 43.06 0.83 -5.30
CA THR A 101 44.42 1.37 -5.52
C THR A 101 45.47 0.36 -5.05
N SER A 102 45.38 -0.89 -5.49
CA SER A 102 46.51 -1.83 -5.44
C SER A 102 46.17 -3.07 -6.23
N ARG A 103 46.51 -3.10 -7.52
CA ARG A 103 47.26 -4.19 -8.17
C ARG A 103 47.23 -4.03 -9.69
N ARG A 104 48.40 -3.63 -10.18
CA ARG A 104 48.97 -3.77 -11.53
C ARG A 104 48.47 -2.80 -12.58
#